data_AF-A0A6L0XMZ9-F1
#
_entry.id   AF-A0A6L0XMZ9-F1
#
_cell.length_a   1.000
_cell.length_b   1.000
_cell.length_c   1.000
_cell.angle_alpha   90.00
_cell.angle_beta   90.00
_cell.angle_gamma   90.00
#
_symmetry.space_group_name_H-M   'P 1'
#
loop_
_entity.id
_entity.type
_entity.pdbx_description
1 polymer ?
#
loop_
_entity_poly.entity_id
_entity_poly.type
_entity_poly.pdbx_seq_one_letter_code
_entity_poly.pdbx_strand_id
1 'polypeptide(L)'
;MRVVTCNKGFCEWHLEMQRKVIRSSMALMSTSCNAIEYAAQIIAEICETALGITKSTVQERNYSCPLACISTDAVMDGNAANTVPAECDVMCSVRRPLGHL
;
A
#
# COMPACT_ATOMS: atom_id res chain seq x y z
N MET A 1 -8.82 32.56 13.91
CA MET A 1 -8.73 32.20 12.48
C MET A 1 -7.28 31.85 12.16
N ARG A 2 -6.99 30.76 11.44
CA ARG A 2 -5.63 30.35 11.05
C ARG A 2 -5.56 30.25 9.53
N VAL A 3 -4.68 31.03 8.91
CA VAL A 3 -4.44 30.99 7.46
C VAL A 3 -3.55 29.77 7.15
N VAL A 4 -3.93 28.98 6.15
CA VAL A 4 -3.16 27.84 5.64
C VAL A 4 -2.73 28.17 4.21
N THR A 5 -1.43 28.20 3.98
CA THR A 5 -0.83 28.66 2.70
C THR A 5 -0.37 27.52 1.79
N CYS A 6 -0.34 26.27 2.28
CA CYS A 6 0.16 25.11 1.54
C CYS A 6 -0.68 23.85 1.81
N ASN A 7 -0.85 22.98 0.79
CA ASN A 7 -1.53 21.68 0.90
C ASN A 7 -0.75 20.60 0.14
N LYS A 8 -0.73 19.38 0.67
CA LYS A 8 -0.08 18.24 -0.01
C LYS A 8 -0.96 17.75 -1.15
N GLY A 9 -0.33 17.37 -2.26
CA GLY A 9 -0.97 16.57 -3.28
C GLY A 9 -1.37 15.20 -2.73
N PHE A 10 -2.40 14.60 -3.31
CA PHE A 10 -2.93 13.29 -2.94
C PHE A 10 -3.04 12.42 -4.19
N CYS A 11 -2.61 11.17 -4.07
CA CYS A 11 -2.80 10.13 -5.05
C CYS A 11 -3.21 8.86 -4.32
N GLU A 12 -4.16 8.11 -4.89
CA GLU A 12 -4.63 6.83 -4.37
C GLU A 12 -4.37 5.75 -5.42
N TRP A 13 -3.90 4.60 -4.96
CA TRP A 13 -3.62 3.42 -5.75
C TRP A 13 -4.49 2.28 -5.25
N HIS A 14 -5.22 1.66 -6.18
CA HIS A 14 -5.97 0.44 -5.93
C HIS A 14 -5.22 -0.73 -6.56
N LEU A 15 -4.84 -1.71 -5.73
CA LEU A 15 -4.10 -2.89 -6.12
C LEU A 15 -5.03 -4.10 -5.97
N GLU A 16 -5.47 -4.66 -7.08
CA GLU A 16 -6.34 -5.84 -7.12
C GLU A 16 -5.50 -7.08 -7.46
N MET A 17 -5.43 -8.04 -6.54
CA MET A 17 -4.72 -9.29 -6.76
C MET A 17 -5.72 -10.42 -7.00
N GLN A 18 -5.71 -11.01 -8.21
CA GLN A 18 -6.59 -12.12 -8.59
C GLN A 18 -5.80 -13.39 -8.90
N ARG A 19 -6.24 -14.52 -8.33
CA ARG A 19 -5.63 -15.86 -8.45
C ARG A 19 -6.69 -16.96 -8.55
N LYS A 20 -6.24 -18.20 -8.73
CA LYS A 20 -7.12 -19.37 -8.78
C LYS A 20 -7.39 -19.90 -7.37
N VAL A 21 -8.66 -20.17 -7.07
CA VAL A 21 -9.09 -20.79 -5.80
C VAL A 21 -8.55 -22.22 -5.70
N ILE A 22 -7.86 -22.51 -4.60
CA ILE A 22 -7.33 -23.84 -4.28
C ILE A 22 -7.75 -24.20 -2.85
N ARG A 23 -8.00 -25.48 -2.57
CA ARG A 23 -8.32 -25.95 -1.21
C ARG A 23 -7.11 -25.75 -0.30
N SER A 24 -7.33 -25.29 0.94
CA SER A 24 -6.22 -25.00 1.88
C SER A 24 -5.30 -26.19 2.14
N SER A 25 -5.80 -27.43 2.04
CA SER A 25 -5.00 -28.65 2.12
C SER A 25 -3.97 -28.83 1.00
N MET A 26 -4.02 -28.02 -0.06
CA MET A 26 -3.12 -28.03 -1.21
C MET A 26 -2.24 -26.77 -1.26
N ALA A 27 -2.19 -25.98 -0.18
CA ALA A 27 -1.53 -24.67 -0.16
C ALA A 27 -0.03 -24.69 -0.48
N LEU A 28 0.67 -25.81 -0.25
CA LEU A 28 2.11 -25.98 -0.54
C LEU A 28 2.40 -26.53 -1.95
N MET A 29 1.39 -26.75 -2.78
CA MET A 29 1.63 -27.11 -4.18
C MET A 29 2.22 -25.93 -4.94
N SER A 30 3.11 -26.18 -5.90
CA SER A 30 3.70 -25.14 -6.77
C SER A 30 2.67 -24.37 -7.61
N THR A 31 1.43 -24.88 -7.68
CA THR A 31 0.28 -24.24 -8.35
C THR A 31 -0.53 -23.33 -7.43
N SER A 32 -0.24 -23.36 -6.12
CA SER A 32 -0.89 -22.53 -5.10
C SER A 32 -0.25 -21.15 -5.01
N CYS A 33 -1.08 -20.12 -4.88
CA CYS A 33 -0.64 -18.76 -4.62
C CYS A 33 -1.69 -18.07 -3.74
N ASN A 34 -1.31 -17.78 -2.50
CA ASN A 34 -2.16 -17.06 -1.56
C ASN A 34 -2.10 -15.55 -1.87
N ALA A 35 -3.24 -14.98 -2.29
CA ALA A 35 -3.32 -13.57 -2.64
C ALA A 35 -2.98 -12.64 -1.47
N ILE A 36 -3.28 -13.05 -0.23
CA ILE A 36 -2.97 -12.27 0.98
C ILE A 36 -1.46 -12.26 1.25
N GLU A 37 -0.79 -13.41 1.14
CA GLU A 37 0.67 -13.49 1.32
C GLU A 37 1.39 -12.68 0.25
N TYR A 38 0.90 -12.71 -0.98
CA TYR A 38 1.43 -11.90 -2.07
C TYR A 38 1.21 -10.40 -1.83
N ALA A 39 0.02 -10.01 -1.37
CA ALA A 39 -0.28 -8.64 -0.97
C ALA A 39 0.63 -8.17 0.18
N ALA A 40 0.92 -9.03 1.16
CA ALA A 40 1.81 -8.72 2.26
C ALA A 40 3.25 -8.41 1.78
N GLN A 41 3.75 -9.13 0.76
CA GLN A 41 5.05 -8.84 0.16
C GLN A 41 5.06 -7.47 -0.53
N ILE A 42 3.99 -7.12 -1.25
CA ILE A 42 3.86 -5.82 -1.90
C ILE A 42 3.78 -4.70 -0.86
N ILE A 43 3.00 -4.88 0.20
CA ILE A 43 2.90 -3.91 1.30
C ILE A 43 4.25 -3.72 1.98
N ALA A 44 5.02 -4.79 2.19
CA ALA A 44 6.37 -4.69 2.76
C ALA A 44 7.29 -3.82 1.89
N GLU A 45 7.27 -4.01 0.57
CA GLU A 45 8.06 -3.21 -0.38
C GLU A 45 7.61 -1.74 -0.41
N ILE A 46 6.30 -1.48 -0.33
CA ILE A 46 5.74 -0.13 -0.21
C ILE A 46 6.24 0.55 1.07
N CYS A 47 6.27 -0.16 2.20
CA CYS A 47 6.79 0.35 3.47
C CYS A 47 8.27 0.70 3.37
N GLU A 48 9.09 -0.17 2.79
CA GLU A 48 10.52 0.10 2.56
C GLU A 48 10.73 1.32 1.65
N THR A 49 9.92 1.42 0.58
CA THR A 49 9.92 2.59 -0.31
C THR A 49 9.56 3.88 0.44
N ALA A 50 8.54 3.83 1.31
CA ALA A 50 8.12 4.97 2.12
C ALA A 50 9.22 5.44 3.09
N LEU A 51 9.92 4.50 3.72
CA LEU A 51 11.07 4.76 4.57
C LEU A 51 12.24 5.35 3.75
N GLY A 52 12.47 4.84 2.53
CA GLY A 52 13.47 5.37 1.61
C GLY A 52 13.21 6.83 1.23
N ILE A 53 11.96 7.15 0.87
CA ILE A 53 11.52 8.52 0.57
C ILE A 53 11.73 9.44 1.78
N THR A 54 11.37 8.97 2.97
CA THR A 54 11.55 9.76 4.20
C THR A 54 13.01 10.12 4.45
N LYS A 55 13.95 9.23 4.10
CA LYS A 55 15.40 9.45 4.25
C LYS A 55 15.99 10.35 3.16
N SER A 56 15.43 10.34 1.95
CA SER A 56 15.99 11.06 0.79
C SER A 56 15.35 12.43 0.51
N THR A 57 14.15 12.70 1.03
CA THR A 57 13.40 13.92 0.70
C THR A 57 13.94 15.13 1.47
N VAL A 58 14.20 16.23 0.75
CA VAL A 58 14.50 17.53 1.36
C VAL A 58 13.23 18.02 2.07
N GLN A 59 13.33 18.28 3.37
CA GLN A 59 12.18 18.72 4.16
C GLN A 59 11.69 20.11 3.73
N GLU A 60 10.47 20.16 3.19
CA GLU A 60 9.84 21.42 2.79
C GLU A 60 9.31 22.19 4.00
N ARG A 61 9.94 23.33 4.33
CA ARG A 61 9.70 24.10 5.55
C ARG A 61 8.31 24.77 5.61
N ASN A 62 7.63 24.86 4.48
CA ASN A 62 6.33 25.51 4.37
C ASN A 62 5.16 24.59 4.76
N TYR A 63 5.42 23.32 5.06
CA TYR A 63 4.41 22.34 5.46
C TYR A 63 4.52 22.00 6.94
N SER A 64 3.36 21.88 7.61
CA SER A 64 3.29 21.37 8.98
C SER A 64 3.79 19.93 9.12
N CYS A 65 3.67 19.13 8.05
CA CYS A 65 4.31 17.83 7.91
C CYS A 65 5.19 17.86 6.66
N PRO A 66 6.51 18.01 6.78
CA PRO A 66 7.40 18.27 5.64
C PRO A 66 7.74 17.02 4.81
N LEU A 67 7.29 15.84 5.24
CA LEU A 67 7.62 14.57 4.62
C LEU A 67 6.60 14.16 3.55
N ALA A 68 7.06 13.58 2.45
CA ALA A 68 6.21 12.75 1.62
C ALA A 68 5.86 11.46 2.38
N CYS A 69 4.60 11.04 2.32
CA CYS A 69 4.11 9.86 3.04
C CYS A 69 3.44 8.91 2.05
N ILE A 70 3.70 7.62 2.21
CA ILE A 70 2.91 6.55 1.60
C ILE A 70 2.29 5.77 2.75
N SER A 71 1.01 5.46 2.65
CA SER A 71 0.28 4.62 3.61
C SER A 71 -0.51 3.54 2.91
N THR A 72 -0.62 2.39 3.55
CA THR A 72 -1.63 1.39 3.24
C THR A 72 -2.88 1.72 4.05
N ASP A 73 -3.97 2.01 3.37
CA ASP A 73 -5.18 2.55 3.99
C ASP A 73 -6.24 1.47 4.24
N ALA A 74 -6.30 0.46 3.37
CA ALA A 74 -7.18 -0.70 3.53
C ALA A 74 -6.56 -1.95 2.91
N VAL A 75 -6.84 -3.10 3.53
CA VAL A 75 -6.59 -4.43 2.99
C VAL A 75 -7.88 -5.21 3.13
N MET A 76 -8.43 -5.69 2.03
CA MET A 76 -9.69 -6.42 1.99
C MET A 76 -9.46 -7.78 1.34
N ASP A 77 -10.01 -8.82 1.94
CA ASP A 77 -10.04 -10.16 1.37
C ASP A 77 -11.47 -10.68 1.26
N GLY A 78 -11.73 -11.46 0.21
CA GLY A 78 -13.00 -12.16 0.01
C GLY A 78 -12.74 -13.65 0.04
N ASN A 79 -12.73 -14.28 1.22
CA ASN A 79 -12.40 -15.70 1.29
C ASN A 79 -13.16 -16.50 2.37
N ALA A 80 -13.42 -17.77 2.06
CA ALA A 80 -13.89 -18.76 3.03
C ALA A 80 -12.69 -19.37 3.77
N ALA A 81 -12.83 -19.64 5.07
CA ALA A 81 -11.72 -20.09 5.92
C ALA A 81 -11.07 -21.43 5.50
N ASN A 82 -11.70 -22.21 4.62
CA ASN A 82 -11.21 -23.51 4.12
C ASN A 82 -10.60 -23.44 2.71
N THR A 83 -10.51 -22.26 2.10
CA THR A 83 -9.88 -22.06 0.80
C THR A 83 -8.63 -21.19 0.93
N VAL A 84 -7.66 -21.41 0.05
CA VAL A 84 -6.55 -20.46 -0.12
C VAL A 84 -7.15 -19.19 -0.73
N PRO A 85 -6.90 -17.99 -0.14
CA PRO A 85 -7.39 -16.73 -0.67
C PRO A 85 -6.95 -16.53 -2.12
N ALA A 86 -7.94 -16.39 -3.00
CA ALA A 86 -7.73 -16.13 -4.43
C ALA A 86 -7.70 -14.63 -4.74
N GLU A 87 -8.34 -13.82 -3.90
CA GLU A 87 -8.50 -12.39 -4.13
C GLU A 87 -8.08 -11.61 -2.90
N CYS A 88 -7.40 -10.48 -3.12
CA CYS A 88 -7.02 -9.52 -2.09
C CYS A 88 -6.94 -8.15 -2.76
N ASP A 89 -7.58 -7.16 -2.16
CA ASP A 89 -7.55 -5.77 -2.60
C ASP A 89 -6.82 -4.93 -1.58
N VAL A 90 -5.88 -4.11 -2.06
CA VAL A 90 -5.10 -3.20 -1.22
C VAL A 90 -5.28 -1.78 -1.72
N MET A 91 -5.69 -0.89 -0.82
CA MET A 91 -5.71 0.54 -1.07
C MET A 91 -4.50 1.19 -0.43
N CYS A 92 -3.78 1.99 -1.21
CA CYS A 92 -2.65 2.78 -0.74
C CYS A 92 -2.83 4.23 -1.14
N SER A 93 -2.43 5.16 -0.29
CA SER A 93 -2.37 6.57 -0.64
C SER A 93 -0.97 7.14 -0.50
N VAL A 94 -0.70 8.13 -1.34
CA VAL A 94 0.54 8.88 -1.40
C VAL A 94 0.22 10.35 -1.22
N ARG A 95 0.83 10.97 -0.21
CA ARG A 95 0.71 12.39 0.08
C ARG A 95 2.06 13.09 -0.08
N ARG A 96 2.18 14.02 -1.03
CA ARG A 96 3.45 14.71 -1.31
C ARG A 96 3.33 16.24 -1.19
N PRO A 97 4.31 16.92 -0.58
CA PRO A 97 4.46 18.37 -0.71
C PRO A 97 4.58 18.78 -2.19
N LEU A 98 3.96 19.89 -2.58
CA LEU A 98 4.12 20.48 -3.93
C LEU A 98 5.55 21.03 -4.09
N GLY A 99 6.24 20.69 -5.19
CA GLY A 99 7.59 21.19 -5.49
C GLY A 99 8.61 20.14 -5.94
N HIS A 100 8.28 18.85 -5.89
CA HIS A 100 9.13 17.76 -6.37
C HIS A 100 8.56 17.13 -7.65
N LEU A 101 9.09 17.56 -8.80
CA LEU A 101 9.07 16.88 -10.10
C LEU A 101 10.51 16.77 -10.60
#